data_AF-A0A966T0Y9-F1
#
_entry.id   AF-A0A966T0Y9-F1
#
_cell.length_a   1.000
_cell.length_b   1.000
_cell.length_c   1.000
_cell.angle_alpha   90.00
_cell.angle_beta   90.00
_cell.angle_gamma   90.00
#
_symmetry.space_group_name_H-M   'P 1'
#
loop_
_entity.id
_entity.type
_entity.pdbx_description
1 polymer ?
#
loop_
_entity_poly.entity_id
_entity_poly.type
_entity_poly.pdbx_seq_one_letter_code
_entity_poly.pdbx_strand_id
1 'polypeptide(L)'
;MSALILYEYPLNEGARTMLRLERLFARLQLLVARESDVDHHHALMTVFEVMELLARSDLKGDMMRELDRQRLVLQGYRENPAVAREPLEQLITQFSEAFDALNRLSGKLGAEITSNEWLMALRGRSAVPGGTFEFDAPGYHAWLHRPGAAR
;
A
#
# COMPACT_ATOMS: atom_id res chain seq x y z
N MET A 1 22.82 -19.01 -17.68
CA MET A 1 23.23 -18.02 -16.66
C MET A 1 22.43 -18.29 -15.41
N SER A 2 23.08 -18.47 -14.25
CA SER A 2 22.36 -18.61 -12.98
C SER A 2 21.61 -17.30 -12.70
N ALA A 3 20.33 -17.37 -12.37
CA ALA A 3 19.59 -16.19 -11.94
C ALA A 3 20.24 -15.66 -10.64
N LEU A 4 20.63 -14.39 -10.64
CA LEU A 4 21.07 -13.70 -9.43
C LEU A 4 19.88 -13.54 -8.49
N ILE A 5 20.09 -13.79 -7.20
CA ILE A 5 19.07 -13.56 -6.16
C ILE A 5 19.45 -12.26 -5.43
N LEU A 6 18.57 -11.25 -5.48
CA LEU A 6 18.74 -9.97 -4.80
C LEU A 6 18.14 -10.05 -3.38
N TYR A 7 18.89 -9.56 -2.39
CA TYR A 7 18.44 -9.41 -1.02
C TYR A 7 18.54 -7.94 -0.60
N GLU A 8 17.43 -7.37 -0.15
CA GLU A 8 17.38 -6.03 0.41
C GLU A 8 17.22 -6.10 1.93
N TYR A 9 17.99 -5.27 2.64
CA TYR A 9 17.94 -5.20 4.11
C TYR A 9 17.70 -3.76 4.57
N PRO A 10 16.57 -3.47 5.24
CA PRO A 10 16.26 -2.12 5.70
C PRO A 10 17.13 -1.73 6.90
N LEU A 11 17.84 -0.61 6.77
CA LEU A 11 18.74 -0.08 7.81
C LEU A 11 18.02 0.73 8.90
N ASN A 12 16.74 1.04 8.73
CA ASN A 12 15.92 1.73 9.73
C ASN A 12 14.45 1.30 9.63
N GLU A 13 13.62 1.65 10.62
CA GLU A 13 12.19 1.25 10.65
C GLU A 13 11.37 1.92 9.54
N GLY A 14 11.74 3.13 9.10
CA GLY A 14 11.09 3.81 7.99
C GLY A 14 11.24 3.02 6.68
N ALA A 15 12.48 2.68 6.32
CA ALA A 15 12.78 1.84 5.17
C ALA A 15 12.11 0.46 5.27
N ARG A 16 12.09 -0.14 6.47
CA ARG A 16 11.41 -1.42 6.72
C ARG A 16 9.91 -1.33 6.46
N THR A 17 9.27 -0.26 6.92
CA THR A 17 7.85 -0.01 6.71
C THR A 17 7.54 0.20 5.23
N MET A 18 8.38 0.94 4.52
CA MET A 18 8.21 1.16 3.07
C MET A 18 8.33 -0.14 2.26
N LEU A 19 9.35 -0.97 2.52
CA LEU A 19 9.51 -2.27 1.85
C LEU A 19 8.32 -3.21 2.16
N ARG A 20 7.80 -3.18 3.38
CA ARG A 20 6.59 -3.94 3.72
C ARG A 20 5.38 -3.47 2.91
N LEU A 21 5.15 -2.16 2.85
CA LEU A 21 4.04 -1.58 2.10
C LEU A 21 4.14 -1.88 0.61
N GLU A 22 5.32 -1.70 0.02
CA GLU A 22 5.59 -2.06 -1.38
C GLU A 22 5.22 -3.53 -1.64
N ARG A 23 5.69 -4.45 -0.79
CA ARG A 23 5.41 -5.87 -0.95
C ARG A 23 3.91 -6.20 -0.79
N LEU A 24 3.23 -5.55 0.14
CA LEU A 24 1.80 -5.72 0.36
C LEU A 24 0.98 -5.17 -0.81
N PHE A 25 1.33 -3.98 -1.34
CA PHE A 25 0.65 -3.42 -2.51
C PHE A 25 0.87 -4.27 -3.76
N ALA A 26 2.09 -4.77 -3.99
CA ALA A 26 2.36 -5.69 -5.09
C ALA A 26 1.55 -7.00 -4.97
N ARG A 27 1.46 -7.55 -3.75
CA ARG A 27 0.62 -8.74 -3.47
C ARG A 27 -0.85 -8.44 -3.72
N LEU A 28 -1.35 -7.28 -3.27
CA LEU A 28 -2.74 -6.87 -3.46
C LEU A 28 -3.08 -6.73 -4.95
N GLN A 29 -2.24 -6.03 -5.72
CA GLN A 29 -2.42 -5.87 -7.17
C GLN A 29 -2.48 -7.22 -7.91
N LEU A 30 -1.61 -8.15 -7.53
CA LEU A 30 -1.60 -9.49 -8.10
C LEU A 30 -2.90 -10.26 -7.81
N LEU A 31 -3.40 -10.17 -6.57
CA LEU A 31 -4.56 -10.95 -6.12
C LEU A 31 -5.88 -10.38 -6.65
N VAL A 32 -6.04 -9.05 -6.67
CA VAL A 32 -7.26 -8.38 -7.19
C VAL A 32 -7.42 -8.59 -8.69
N ALA A 33 -6.33 -8.76 -9.43
CA ALA A 33 -6.41 -9.00 -10.88
C ALA A 33 -6.88 -10.41 -11.27
N ARG A 34 -7.00 -11.34 -10.33
CA ARG A 34 -7.37 -12.74 -10.58
C ARG A 34 -8.81 -13.01 -10.20
N GLU A 35 -9.44 -13.99 -10.83
CA GLU A 35 -10.87 -14.26 -10.65
C GLU A 35 -11.21 -15.30 -9.57
N SER A 36 -10.23 -15.90 -8.90
CA SER A 36 -10.50 -16.89 -7.85
C SER A 36 -11.08 -16.23 -6.61
N ASP A 37 -12.00 -16.91 -5.93
CA ASP A 37 -12.52 -16.51 -4.62
C ASP A 37 -11.42 -16.52 -3.55
N VAL A 38 -10.53 -17.52 -3.58
CA VAL A 38 -9.36 -17.62 -2.70
C VAL A 38 -8.40 -16.44 -2.90
N ASP A 39 -8.21 -15.98 -4.14
CA ASP A 39 -7.36 -14.82 -4.40
C ASP A 39 -7.97 -13.54 -3.79
N HIS A 40 -9.28 -13.34 -3.95
CA HIS A 40 -10.01 -12.21 -3.37
C HIS A 40 -10.05 -12.27 -1.82
N HIS A 41 -10.09 -13.47 -1.24
CA HIS A 41 -9.92 -13.65 0.19
C HIS A 41 -8.56 -13.10 0.65
N HIS A 42 -7.48 -13.54 0.02
CA HIS A 42 -6.14 -13.07 0.37
C HIS A 42 -5.90 -11.59 0.02
N ALA A 43 -6.60 -11.05 -0.98
CA ALA A 43 -6.60 -9.62 -1.28
C ALA A 43 -7.13 -8.82 -0.08
N LEU A 44 -8.29 -9.22 0.48
CA LEU A 44 -8.85 -8.57 1.67
C LEU A 44 -7.96 -8.74 2.91
N MET A 45 -7.37 -9.92 3.12
CA MET A 45 -6.41 -10.12 4.21
C MET A 45 -5.20 -9.18 4.06
N THR A 46 -4.73 -8.98 2.83
CA THR A 46 -3.65 -8.03 2.52
C THR A 46 -4.04 -6.59 2.82
N VAL A 47 -5.28 -6.19 2.52
CA VAL A 47 -5.80 -4.87 2.91
C VAL A 47 -5.74 -4.69 4.43
N PHE A 48 -6.15 -5.70 5.20
CA PHE A 48 -6.10 -5.63 6.67
C PHE A 48 -4.67 -5.55 7.21
N GLU A 49 -3.71 -6.27 6.62
CA GLU A 49 -2.29 -6.12 6.96
C GLU A 49 -1.77 -4.70 6.67
N VAL A 50 -2.15 -4.10 5.54
CA VAL A 50 -1.82 -2.70 5.23
C VAL A 50 -2.38 -1.77 6.29
N MET A 51 -3.65 -1.94 6.69
CA MET A 51 -4.28 -1.12 7.73
C MET A 51 -3.52 -1.19 9.06
N GLU A 52 -3.02 -2.36 9.44
CA GLU A 52 -2.25 -2.52 10.67
C GLU A 52 -0.92 -1.79 10.64
N LEU A 53 -0.29 -1.67 9.48
CA LEU A 53 0.91 -0.84 9.31
C LEU A 53 0.56 0.64 9.38
N LEU A 54 -0.51 1.07 8.68
CA LEU A 54 -0.96 2.46 8.68
C LEU A 54 -1.37 2.97 10.08
N ALA A 55 -1.85 2.09 10.95
CA ALA A 55 -2.30 2.45 12.29
C ALA A 55 -1.17 2.67 13.31
N ARG A 56 0.04 2.17 13.04
CA ARG A 56 1.14 2.12 14.03
C ARG A 56 2.10 3.32 13.98
N SER A 57 2.11 4.08 12.91
CA SER A 57 3.03 5.20 12.71
C SER A 57 2.33 6.41 12.08
N ASP A 58 2.91 7.60 12.25
CA ASP A 58 2.54 8.77 11.45
C ASP A 58 3.12 8.67 10.04
N LEU A 59 2.73 7.62 9.31
CA LEU A 59 3.26 7.32 7.99
C LEU A 59 3.02 8.47 7.01
N LYS A 60 1.88 9.17 7.12
CA LYS A 60 1.59 10.34 6.28
C LYS A 60 2.67 11.40 6.47
N GLY A 61 2.95 11.79 7.71
CA GLY A 61 3.98 12.77 8.02
C GLY A 61 5.38 12.31 7.60
N ASP A 62 5.71 11.04 7.84
CA ASP A 62 7.00 10.44 7.44
C ASP A 62 7.19 10.46 5.93
N MET A 63 6.18 10.05 5.15
CA MET A 63 6.23 10.07 3.68
C MET A 63 6.31 11.50 3.15
N MET A 64 5.57 12.45 3.72
CA MET A 64 5.66 13.86 3.33
C MET A 64 7.08 14.41 3.55
N ARG A 65 7.70 14.12 4.69
CA ARG A 65 9.09 14.53 4.97
C ARG A 65 10.08 13.91 3.99
N GLU A 66 9.93 12.63 3.68
CA GLU A 66 10.82 11.93 2.75
C GLU A 66 10.65 12.44 1.31
N LEU A 67 9.42 12.68 0.86
CA LEU A 67 9.14 13.27 -0.45
C LEU A 67 9.80 14.64 -0.59
N ASP A 68 9.68 15.51 0.41
CA ASP A 68 10.31 16.84 0.39
C ASP A 68 11.85 16.74 0.44
N ARG A 69 12.39 15.85 1.28
CA ARG A 69 13.84 15.61 1.36
C ARG A 69 14.42 15.18 0.01
N GLN A 70 13.79 14.22 -0.67
CA GLN A 70 14.22 13.75 -1.98
C GLN A 70 14.09 14.83 -3.05
N ARG A 71 12.99 15.60 -3.01
CA ARG A 71 12.81 16.75 -3.90
C ARG A 71 13.94 17.78 -3.77
N LEU A 72 14.34 18.13 -2.53
CA LEU A 72 15.45 19.05 -2.29
C LEU A 72 16.79 18.50 -2.79
N VAL A 73 17.04 17.20 -2.60
CA VAL A 73 18.23 16.53 -3.16
C VAL A 73 18.25 16.64 -4.68
N LEU A 74 17.13 16.38 -5.34
CA LEU A 74 17.01 16.48 -6.80
C LEU A 74 17.20 17.91 -7.31
N GLN A 75 16.64 18.90 -6.62
CA GLN A 75 16.84 20.31 -6.96
C GLN A 75 18.32 20.72 -6.93
N GLY A 76 19.12 20.13 -6.03
CA GLY A 76 20.57 20.36 -5.98
C GLY A 76 21.33 19.93 -7.24
N TYR A 77 20.74 19.07 -8.08
CA TYR A 77 21.36 18.63 -9.34
C TYR A 77 21.06 19.54 -10.53
N ARG A 78 20.23 20.58 -10.40
CA ARG A 78 19.79 21.43 -11.53
C ARG A 78 20.94 22.11 -12.27
N GLU A 79 21.95 22.54 -11.55
CA GLU A 79 23.13 23.23 -12.11
C GLU A 79 24.25 22.26 -12.52
N ASN A 80 24.02 20.94 -12.44
CA ASN A 80 25.03 19.96 -12.79
C ASN A 80 25.03 19.69 -14.31
N PRO A 81 26.09 20.05 -15.05
CA PRO A 81 26.14 19.87 -16.51
C PRO A 81 26.18 18.40 -16.95
N ALA A 82 26.47 17.46 -16.03
CA ALA A 82 26.45 16.03 -16.31
C ALA A 82 25.06 15.38 -16.14
N VAL A 83 24.05 16.14 -15.71
CA VAL A 83 22.70 15.63 -15.44
C VAL A 83 21.74 16.04 -16.55
N ALA A 84 20.95 15.09 -17.03
CA ALA A 84 19.90 15.36 -18.01
C ALA A 84 18.79 16.21 -17.39
N ARG A 85 18.63 17.44 -17.89
CA ARG A 85 17.70 18.44 -17.32
C ARG A 85 16.24 18.01 -17.39
N GLU A 86 15.80 17.51 -18.53
CA GLU A 86 14.38 17.17 -18.73
C GLU A 86 13.89 16.05 -17.81
N PRO A 87 14.57 14.87 -17.72
CA PRO A 87 14.20 13.84 -16.74
C PRO A 87 14.26 14.32 -15.29
N LEU A 88 15.22 15.19 -14.95
CA LEU A 88 15.34 15.75 -13.60
C LEU A 88 14.11 16.59 -13.24
N GLU A 89 13.69 17.51 -14.11
CA GLU A 89 12.51 18.35 -13.87
C GLU A 89 11.21 17.53 -13.84
N GLN A 90 11.09 16.47 -14.65
CA GLN A 90 9.97 15.53 -14.58
C GLN A 90 9.92 14.85 -13.21
N LEU A 91 11.06 14.38 -12.70
CA LEU A 91 11.11 13.72 -11.40
C LEU A 91 10.78 14.70 -10.26
N ILE A 92 11.34 15.91 -10.28
CA ILE A 92 11.01 16.96 -9.29
C ILE A 92 9.50 17.28 -9.29
N THR A 93 8.88 17.32 -10.46
CA THR A 93 7.43 17.51 -10.61
C THR A 93 6.66 16.34 -9.99
N GLN A 94 7.01 15.09 -10.30
CA GLN A 94 6.36 13.91 -9.73
C GLN A 94 6.43 13.87 -8.19
N PHE A 95 7.57 14.23 -7.60
CA PHE A 95 7.71 14.34 -6.14
C PHE A 95 6.81 15.44 -5.56
N SER A 96 6.68 16.57 -6.25
CA SER A 96 5.82 17.67 -5.81
C SER A 96 4.33 17.30 -5.90
N GLU A 97 3.92 16.67 -7.00
CA GLU A 97 2.55 16.18 -7.19
C GLU A 97 2.17 15.11 -6.17
N ALA A 98 3.07 14.16 -5.88
CA ALA A 98 2.87 13.14 -4.87
C ALA A 98 2.76 13.76 -3.47
N PHE A 99 3.61 14.73 -3.14
CA PHE A 99 3.53 15.48 -1.88
C PHE A 99 2.18 16.19 -1.74
N ASP A 100 1.75 16.91 -2.77
CA ASP A 100 0.50 17.66 -2.75
C ASP A 100 -0.73 16.74 -2.68
N ALA A 101 -0.70 15.61 -3.41
CA ALA A 101 -1.74 14.59 -3.34
C ALA A 101 -1.87 14.02 -1.92
N LEU A 102 -0.76 13.67 -1.30
CA LEU A 102 -0.74 13.18 0.07
C LEU A 102 -1.20 14.27 1.07
N ASN A 103 -0.75 15.50 0.90
CA ASN A 103 -1.11 16.63 1.76
C ASN A 103 -2.63 16.88 1.75
N ARG A 104 -3.26 16.82 0.56
CA ARG A 104 -4.71 17.01 0.37
C ARG A 104 -5.58 15.96 1.08
N LEU A 105 -5.05 14.76 1.34
CA LEU A 105 -5.81 13.73 2.06
C LEU A 105 -6.14 14.21 3.47
N SER A 106 -7.42 14.36 3.77
CA SER A 106 -7.86 14.76 5.10
C SER A 106 -7.96 13.55 6.02
N GLY A 107 -7.53 13.69 7.28
CA GLY A 107 -7.60 12.62 8.27
C GLY A 107 -6.47 11.58 8.16
N LYS A 108 -6.72 10.40 8.74
CA LYS A 108 -5.75 9.29 8.77
C LYS A 108 -5.78 8.49 7.47
N LEU A 109 -4.63 7.97 7.07
CA LEU A 109 -4.56 7.04 5.94
C LEU A 109 -5.43 5.81 6.23
N GLY A 110 -6.22 5.39 5.23
CA GLY A 110 -7.14 4.26 5.37
C GLY A 110 -8.45 4.57 6.10
N ALA A 111 -8.77 5.85 6.36
CA ALA A 111 -10.02 6.25 7.01
C ALA A 111 -11.27 5.66 6.32
N GLU A 112 -11.30 5.68 4.99
CA GLU A 112 -12.41 5.12 4.19
C GLU A 112 -12.66 3.63 4.48
N ILE A 113 -11.58 2.88 4.67
CA ILE A 113 -11.65 1.45 5.01
C ILE A 113 -12.17 1.28 6.45
N THR A 114 -11.65 2.08 7.38
CA THR A 114 -12.10 2.02 8.79
C THR A 114 -13.56 2.44 8.98
N SER A 115 -14.09 3.28 8.09
CA SER A 115 -15.49 3.69 8.10
C SER A 115 -16.43 2.66 7.45
N ASN A 116 -15.90 1.64 6.78
CA ASN A 116 -16.71 0.62 6.14
C ASN A 116 -17.06 -0.49 7.15
N GLU A 117 -18.32 -0.52 7.60
CA GLU A 117 -18.80 -1.48 8.60
C GLU A 117 -18.61 -2.93 8.18
N TRP A 118 -18.84 -3.25 6.90
CA TRP A 118 -18.70 -4.61 6.38
C TRP A 118 -17.23 -5.07 6.42
N LEU A 119 -16.30 -4.22 5.99
CA LEU A 119 -14.86 -4.51 6.08
C LEU A 119 -14.41 -4.66 7.52
N MET A 120 -14.91 -3.83 8.44
CA MET A 120 -14.54 -3.91 9.86
C MET A 120 -15.14 -5.12 10.56
N ALA A 121 -16.37 -5.52 10.22
CA ALA A 121 -16.95 -6.77 10.70
C ALA A 121 -16.14 -7.99 10.21
N LEU A 122 -15.79 -8.02 8.92
CA LEU A 122 -14.96 -9.09 8.36
C LEU A 122 -13.55 -9.13 8.99
N ARG A 123 -12.93 -7.97 9.21
CA ARG A 123 -11.64 -7.88 9.90
C ARG A 123 -11.69 -8.46 11.31
N GLY A 124 -12.76 -8.19 12.06
CA GLY A 124 -12.95 -8.78 13.39
C GLY A 124 -13.05 -10.30 13.34
N ARG A 125 -13.74 -10.84 12.32
CA ARG A 125 -13.87 -12.28 12.08
C ARG A 125 -12.55 -12.93 11.67
N SER A 126 -11.75 -12.28 10.82
CA SER A 126 -10.46 -12.82 10.34
C SER A 126 -9.40 -12.93 11.43
N ALA A 127 -9.56 -12.24 12.57
CA ALA A 127 -8.69 -12.39 13.72
C ALA A 127 -8.91 -13.72 14.47
N VAL A 128 -10.05 -14.38 14.25
CA VAL A 128 -10.35 -15.71 14.82
C VAL A 128 -9.91 -16.78 13.81
N PRO A 129 -9.11 -17.78 14.21
CA PRO A 129 -8.78 -18.91 13.35
C PRO A 129 -10.07 -19.60 12.83
N GLY A 130 -10.23 -19.67 11.51
CA GLY A 130 -11.44 -20.22 10.88
C GLY A 130 -12.67 -19.30 10.89
N GLY A 131 -12.58 -18.09 11.45
CA GLY A 131 -13.74 -17.19 11.60
C GLY A 131 -14.30 -16.60 10.29
N THR A 132 -13.68 -16.91 9.15
CA THR A 132 -14.14 -16.49 7.81
C THR A 132 -14.88 -17.59 7.05
N PHE A 133 -15.11 -18.75 7.69
CA PHE A 133 -15.91 -19.83 7.11
C PHE A 133 -17.38 -19.43 6.95
N GLU A 134 -18.08 -20.12 6.06
CA GLU A 134 -19.43 -19.80 5.59
C GLU A 134 -20.48 -19.78 6.70
N PHE A 135 -20.30 -20.61 7.73
CA PHE A 135 -21.20 -20.68 8.87
C PHE A 135 -20.97 -19.55 9.90
N ASP A 136 -19.78 -18.94 9.91
CA ASP A 136 -19.44 -17.79 10.78
C ASP A 136 -19.61 -16.44 10.07
N ALA A 137 -19.45 -16.42 8.74
CA ALA A 137 -19.48 -15.22 7.91
C ALA A 137 -20.31 -15.43 6.62
N PRO A 138 -21.63 -15.71 6.72
CA PRO A 138 -22.45 -16.04 5.55
C PRO A 138 -22.54 -14.90 4.52
N GLY A 139 -22.56 -13.64 4.96
CA GLY A 139 -22.54 -12.49 4.06
C GLY A 139 -21.22 -12.34 3.29
N TYR A 140 -20.10 -12.72 3.92
CA TYR A 140 -18.79 -12.75 3.26
C TYR A 140 -18.71 -13.91 2.26
N HIS A 141 -19.20 -15.08 2.64
CA HIS A 141 -19.30 -16.23 1.74
C HIS A 141 -20.14 -15.91 0.50
N ALA A 142 -21.28 -15.23 0.67
CA ALA A 142 -22.09 -14.76 -0.46
C ALA A 142 -21.35 -13.75 -1.35
N TRP A 143 -20.54 -12.85 -0.76
CA TRP A 143 -19.69 -11.94 -1.54
C TRP A 143 -18.65 -12.70 -2.36
N LEU A 144 -18.00 -13.72 -1.79
CA LEU A 144 -17.03 -14.58 -2.50
C LEU A 144 -17.64 -15.29 -3.71
N HIS A 145 -18.96 -15.50 -3.77
CA HIS A 145 -19.64 -16.14 -4.90
C HIS A 145 -20.08 -15.18 -6.01
N ARG A 146 -19.87 -13.87 -5.86
CA ARG A 146 -20.12 -12.90 -6.95
C ARG A 146 -19.11 -13.11 -8.10
N PRO A 147 -19.43 -12.68 -9.33
CA PRO A 147 -18.44 -12.66 -10.41
C PRO A 147 -17.16 -11.90 -9.98
N GLY A 148 -15.98 -12.34 -10.44
CA GLY A 148 -14.70 -11.74 -10.05
C GLY A 148 -14.65 -10.22 -10.25
N ALA A 149 -15.16 -9.73 -11.38
CA ALA A 149 -15.23 -8.29 -11.66
C ALA A 149 -16.16 -7.48 -10.72
N ALA A 150 -17.03 -8.16 -9.96
CA ALA A 150 -17.98 -7.55 -9.02
C ALA A 150 -17.62 -7.77 -7.54
N ARG A 151 -16.50 -8.45 -7.28
CA ARG A 151 -15.91 -8.59 -5.95
C ARG A 151 -14.86 -7.49 -5.77
#